data_AF-A0A916N202-F1
#
_entry.id   AF-A0A916N202-F1
#
_cell.length_a   1.000
_cell.length_b   1.000
_cell.length_c   1.000
_cell.angle_alpha   90.00
_cell.angle_beta   90.00
_cell.angle_gamma   90.00
#
_symmetry.space_group_name_H-M   'P 1'
#
loop_
_entity.id
_entity.type
_entity.pdbx_description
1 polymer ?
#
loop_
_entity_poly.entity_id
_entity_poly.type
_entity_poly.pdbx_seq_one_letter_code
_entity_poly.pdbx_strand_id
1 'polypeptide(L)'
;MPATDAVLDGQLISLPPESGDVNAPRFEPNDDWLRAAPRDQQMMAMWRWFATRYEDPHTAVPHDEQGGYVFTEGGPWLADEVLHERFDAFVPEAVVESLVQRVQQEVGNEWAKRRIEESGAGG
;
A
#
# COMPACT_ATOMS: atom_id res chain seq x y z
N MET A 1 -13.73 -9.44 3.30
CA MET A 1 -12.39 -9.71 3.83
C MET A 1 -11.58 -8.47 3.51
N PRO A 2 -11.03 -7.72 4.49
CA PRO A 2 -10.20 -6.58 4.18
C PRO A 2 -9.00 -7.07 3.35
N ALA A 3 -8.75 -6.49 2.17
CA ALA A 3 -7.69 -6.91 1.24
C ALA A 3 -6.30 -7.13 1.91
N THR A 4 -6.06 -6.47 3.05
CA THR A 4 -4.90 -6.66 3.92
C THR A 4 -4.68 -8.09 4.40
N ASP A 5 -5.74 -8.86 4.69
CA ASP A 5 -5.56 -10.25 5.16
C ASP A 5 -5.06 -11.14 4.02
N ALA A 6 -5.64 -11.01 2.81
CA ALA A 6 -5.29 -11.88 1.70
C ALA A 6 -3.88 -11.60 1.13
N VAL A 7 -3.47 -10.32 1.06
CA VAL A 7 -2.11 -9.95 0.60
C VAL A 7 -1.00 -10.50 1.50
N LEU A 8 -1.30 -10.73 2.79
CA LEU A 8 -0.34 -11.24 3.77
C LEU A 8 -0.62 -12.69 4.20
N ASP A 9 -1.37 -13.46 3.41
CA ASP A 9 -1.70 -14.88 3.70
C ASP A 9 -2.43 -15.07 5.05
N GLY A 10 -3.20 -14.07 5.46
CA GLY A 10 -3.90 -14.02 6.76
C GLY A 10 -2.98 -13.74 7.95
N GLN A 11 -1.69 -13.47 7.71
CA GLN A 11 -0.70 -13.26 8.76
C GLN A 11 -0.84 -11.84 9.32
N LEU A 12 -1.47 -11.72 10.49
CA LEU A 12 -1.55 -10.47 11.27
C LEU A 12 -0.18 -10.14 11.87
N ILE A 13 0.72 -9.60 11.05
CA ILE A 13 2.01 -9.11 11.51
C ILE A 13 1.81 -7.76 12.21
N SER A 14 2.01 -7.75 13.52
CA SER A 14 2.07 -6.51 14.30
C SER A 14 3.42 -5.84 14.09
N LEU A 15 3.38 -4.62 13.56
CA LEU A 15 4.57 -3.80 13.39
C LEU A 15 4.95 -3.17 14.74
N PRO A 16 6.23 -3.29 15.16
CA PRO A 16 6.70 -2.69 16.41
C PRO A 16 6.77 -1.15 16.29
N PRO A 17 6.78 -0.39 17.39
CA PRO A 17 6.88 1.08 17.32
C PRO A 17 8.17 1.57 16.65
N GLU A 18 9.24 0.78 16.69
CA GLU A 18 10.50 1.05 15.98
C GLU A 18 10.33 1.09 14.45
N SER A 19 9.31 0.39 13.93
CA SER A 19 8.99 0.43 12.50
C SER A 19 8.43 1.78 12.05
N GLY A 20 7.98 2.65 12.97
CA GLY A 20 7.35 3.93 12.66
C GLY A 20 5.98 4.09 13.31
N ASP A 21 5.33 5.22 13.02
CA ASP A 21 4.03 5.58 13.59
C ASP A 21 2.88 4.78 12.96
N VAL A 22 2.66 3.56 13.46
CA VAL A 22 1.56 2.68 12.99
C VAL A 22 0.16 3.30 13.14
N ASN A 23 0.00 4.28 14.02
CA ASN A 23 -1.25 5.01 14.25
C ASN A 23 -1.41 6.25 13.35
N ALA A 24 -0.37 6.62 12.59
CA ALA A 24 -0.47 7.75 11.68
C ALA A 24 -1.42 7.44 10.51
N PRO A 25 -2.19 8.43 10.04
CA PRO A 25 -3.05 8.26 8.86
C PRO A 25 -2.24 7.93 7.60
N ARG A 26 -1.00 8.46 7.51
CA ARG A 26 0.01 8.07 6.53
C ARG A 26 1.11 7.34 7.26
N PHE A 27 1.02 6.02 7.33
CA PHE A 27 2.09 5.21 7.91
C PHE A 27 3.36 5.42 7.10
N GLU A 28 4.47 5.74 7.77
CA GLU A 28 5.78 5.84 7.15
C GLU A 28 6.75 4.91 7.87
N PRO A 29 7.21 3.84 7.20
CA PRO A 29 8.14 2.93 7.83
C PRO A 29 9.50 3.58 8.01
N ASN A 30 10.15 3.30 9.13
CA ASN A 30 11.53 3.70 9.38
C ASN A 30 12.46 2.91 8.46
N ASP A 31 13.14 3.62 7.56
CA ASP A 31 14.03 3.05 6.54
C ASP A 31 15.20 2.24 7.14
N ASP A 32 15.74 2.67 8.29
CA ASP A 32 16.86 1.99 8.95
C ASP A 32 16.39 0.67 9.59
N TRP A 33 15.25 0.71 10.27
CA TRP A 33 14.61 -0.49 10.81
C TRP A 33 14.21 -1.45 9.69
N LEU A 34 13.65 -0.94 8.59
CA LEU A 34 13.17 -1.75 7.46
C LEU A 34 14.30 -2.59 6.85
N ARG A 35 15.52 -2.04 6.76
CA ARG A 35 16.72 -2.76 6.30
C ARG A 35 17.09 -3.94 7.19
N ALA A 36 16.89 -3.83 8.49
CA ALA A 36 17.21 -4.87 9.47
C ALA A 36 16.02 -5.80 9.79
N ALA A 37 14.81 -5.42 9.39
CA ALA A 37 13.60 -6.16 9.68
C ALA A 37 13.54 -7.49 8.90
N PRO A 38 12.87 -8.53 9.45
CA PRO A 38 12.61 -9.77 8.73
C PRO A 38 11.63 -9.55 7.57
N ARG A 39 11.72 -10.41 6.56
CA ARG A 39 10.90 -10.35 5.33
C ARG A 39 9.41 -10.12 5.60
N ASP A 40 8.81 -10.87 6.52
CA ASP A 40 7.38 -10.73 6.84
C ASP A 40 7.02 -9.34 7.37
N GLN A 41 7.90 -8.75 8.19
CA GLN A 41 7.72 -7.40 8.71
C GLN A 41 7.97 -6.33 7.64
N GLN A 42 8.96 -6.54 6.77
CA GLN A 42 9.20 -5.67 5.61
C GLN A 42 7.96 -5.64 4.72
N MET A 43 7.42 -6.80 4.34
CA MET A 43 6.23 -6.91 3.51
C MET A 43 5.01 -6.23 4.16
N MET A 44 4.79 -6.44 5.47
CA MET A 44 3.69 -5.78 6.18
C MET A 44 3.86 -4.26 6.24
N ALA A 45 5.07 -3.77 6.51
CA ALA A 45 5.37 -2.35 6.57
C ALA A 45 5.15 -1.67 5.20
N MET A 46 5.66 -2.30 4.15
CA MET A 46 5.47 -1.86 2.76
C MET A 46 3.99 -1.84 2.36
N TRP A 47 3.27 -2.94 2.63
CA TRP A 47 1.84 -3.03 2.36
C TRP A 47 1.05 -1.96 3.09
N ARG A 48 1.33 -1.75 4.39
CA ARG A 48 0.64 -0.73 5.20
C ARG A 48 0.94 0.68 4.68
N TRP A 49 2.18 0.96 4.29
CA TRP A 49 2.55 2.24 3.67
C TRP A 49 1.77 2.48 2.37
N PHE A 50 1.63 1.44 1.56
CA PHE A 50 0.90 1.49 0.29
C PHE A 50 -0.61 1.65 0.52
N ALA A 51 -1.22 0.80 1.36
CA ALA A 51 -2.65 0.83 1.68
C ALA A 51 -3.09 2.10 2.44
N THR A 52 -2.17 2.88 3.01
CA THR A 52 -2.48 4.21 3.58
C THR A 52 -2.47 5.32 2.53
N ARG A 53 -1.84 5.11 1.37
CA ARG A 53 -1.70 6.10 0.28
C ARG A 53 -2.50 5.77 -0.97
N TYR A 54 -2.83 4.51 -1.16
CA TYR A 54 -3.55 3.99 -2.30
C TYR A 54 -4.69 3.12 -1.81
N GLU A 55 -5.77 3.15 -2.57
CA GLU A 55 -6.96 2.36 -2.32
C GLU A 55 -7.44 1.70 -3.61
N ASP A 56 -8.20 0.63 -3.43
CA ASP A 56 -8.70 -0.18 -4.52
C ASP A 56 -9.62 0.64 -5.44
N PRO A 57 -9.33 0.75 -6.74
CA PRO A 57 -10.11 1.59 -7.65
C PRO A 57 -11.54 1.07 -7.83
N HIS A 58 -11.79 -0.22 -7.64
CA HIS A 58 -13.13 -0.80 -7.75
C HIS A 58 -14.09 -0.26 -6.67
N THR A 59 -13.55 0.19 -5.54
CA THR A 59 -14.32 0.74 -4.43
C THR A 59 -14.18 2.25 -4.28
N ALA A 60 -13.05 2.81 -4.73
CA ALA A 60 -12.70 4.21 -4.53
C ALA A 60 -13.21 5.16 -5.60
N VAL A 61 -13.30 4.70 -6.85
CA VAL A 61 -13.71 5.55 -7.97
C VAL A 61 -15.05 5.08 -8.56
N PRO A 62 -15.92 6.02 -8.98
CA PRO A 62 -17.11 5.66 -9.71
C PRO A 62 -16.71 4.98 -11.03
N HIS A 63 -17.47 3.95 -11.39
CA HIS A 63 -17.34 3.28 -12.67
C HIS A 63 -18.10 4.09 -13.74
N ASP A 64 -17.51 4.24 -14.92
CA ASP A 64 -18.20 4.77 -16.09
C ASP A 64 -19.32 3.80 -16.55
N GLU A 65 -20.25 4.26 -17.40
CA GLU A 65 -21.31 3.41 -17.96
C GLU A 65 -20.78 2.20 -18.76
N GLN A 66 -19.50 2.24 -19.16
CA GLN A 66 -18.78 1.16 -19.82
C GLN A 66 -17.99 0.24 -18.87
N GLY A 67 -18.05 0.49 -17.55
CA GLY A 67 -17.33 -0.26 -16.53
C GLY A 67 -15.85 0.10 -16.38
N GLY A 68 -15.41 1.25 -16.91
CA GLY A 68 -14.05 1.76 -16.74
C GLY A 68 -13.88 2.58 -15.45
N TYR A 69 -12.72 2.52 -14.81
CA TYR A 69 -12.38 3.32 -13.63
C TYR A 69 -12.08 4.78 -14.01
N VAL A 70 -12.72 5.73 -13.31
CA VAL A 70 -12.49 7.16 -13.54
C VAL A 70 -11.52 7.72 -12.50
N PHE A 71 -10.23 7.78 -12.85
CA PHE A 71 -9.19 8.35 -11.99
C PHE A 71 -9.19 9.89 -12.06
N THR A 72 -9.79 10.55 -11.06
CA THR A 72 -9.92 12.02 -11.04
C THR A 72 -8.71 12.76 -10.49
N GLU A 73 -7.86 12.12 -9.67
CA GLU A 73 -6.70 12.74 -8.99
C GLU A 73 -5.33 12.31 -9.55
N GLY A 74 -5.29 11.95 -10.83
CA GLY A 74 -4.12 11.37 -11.48
C GLY A 74 -4.02 9.88 -11.18
N GLY A 75 -3.92 9.08 -12.23
CA GLY A 75 -3.89 7.62 -12.19
C GLY A 75 -4.04 7.06 -13.61
N PRO A 76 -3.91 5.73 -13.78
CA PRO A 76 -3.68 4.72 -12.75
C PRO A 76 -2.25 4.77 -12.18
N TRP A 77 -2.11 4.56 -10.86
CA TRP A 77 -0.79 4.35 -10.25
C TRP A 77 -0.48 2.87 -10.25
N LEU A 78 0.68 2.49 -10.79
CA LEU A 78 1.10 1.10 -10.84
C LEU A 78 1.72 0.68 -9.51
N ALA A 79 1.15 -0.35 -8.87
CA ALA A 79 1.63 -0.85 -7.58
C ALA A 79 3.10 -1.28 -7.64
N ASP A 80 3.47 -1.95 -8.74
CA ASP A 80 4.85 -2.32 -9.06
C ASP A 80 5.81 -1.13 -9.02
N GLU A 81 5.57 -0.13 -9.89
CA GLU A 81 6.45 1.05 -10.00
C GLU A 81 6.55 1.80 -8.67
N VAL A 82 5.43 2.01 -7.99
CA VAL A 82 5.39 2.76 -6.72
C VAL A 82 6.13 2.02 -5.61
N LEU A 83 5.96 0.70 -5.51
CA LEU A 83 6.62 -0.10 -4.48
C LEU A 83 8.12 -0.21 -4.75
N HIS A 84 8.52 -0.47 -6.00
CA HIS A 84 9.94 -0.50 -6.37
C HIS A 84 10.60 0.86 -6.15
N GLU A 85 10.02 1.96 -6.63
CA GLU A 85 10.60 3.30 -6.46
C GLU A 85 10.86 3.65 -4.99
N ARG A 86 9.95 3.28 -4.07
CA ARG A 86 10.10 3.62 -2.64
C ARG A 86 11.01 2.67 -1.87
N PHE A 87 10.97 1.38 -2.18
CA PHE A 87 11.51 0.34 -1.29
C PHE A 87 12.75 -0.38 -1.81
N ASP A 88 13.04 -0.33 -3.11
CA ASP A 88 14.19 -1.04 -3.70
C ASP A 88 15.54 -0.57 -3.09
N ALA A 89 15.60 0.68 -2.62
CA ALA A 89 16.76 1.24 -1.92
C ALA A 89 16.95 0.76 -0.46
N PHE A 90 15.97 0.07 0.13
CA PHE A 90 15.95 -0.31 1.55
C PHE A 90 15.66 -1.80 1.78
N VAL A 91 14.91 -2.41 0.88
CA VAL A 91 14.41 -3.78 0.97
C VAL A 91 14.93 -4.56 -0.24
N PRO A 92 15.30 -5.84 -0.10
CA PRO A 92 15.72 -6.64 -1.23
C PRO A 92 14.62 -6.72 -2.30
N GLU A 93 14.98 -6.54 -3.57
CA GLU A 93 14.09 -6.59 -4.73
C GLU A 93 13.13 -7.80 -4.68
N ALA A 94 13.65 -9.00 -4.39
CA ALA A 94 12.83 -10.22 -4.29
C ALA A 94 11.69 -10.12 -3.26
N VAL A 95 11.85 -9.34 -2.18
CA VAL A 95 10.79 -9.10 -1.19
C VAL A 95 9.78 -8.10 -1.72
N VAL A 96 10.24 -7.05 -2.41
CA VAL A 96 9.38 -6.07 -3.09
C VAL A 96 8.52 -6.76 -4.14
N GLU A 97 9.14 -7.51 -5.05
CA GLU A 97 8.45 -8.29 -6.10
C GLU A 97 7.43 -9.26 -5.51
N SER A 98 7.77 -9.92 -4.40
CA SER A 98 6.83 -10.83 -3.72
C SER A 98 5.57 -10.12 -3.26
N LEU A 99 5.70 -8.90 -2.73
CA LEU A 99 4.54 -8.11 -2.34
C LEU A 99 3.76 -7.64 -3.57
N VAL A 100 4.46 -7.09 -4.57
CA VAL A 100 3.88 -6.62 -5.84
C VAL A 100 3.05 -7.73 -6.50
N GLN A 101 3.60 -8.94 -6.64
CA GLN A 101 2.88 -10.07 -7.23
C GLN A 101 1.60 -10.41 -6.46
N ARG A 102 1.62 -10.36 -5.12
CA ARG A 102 0.42 -10.61 -4.32
C ARG A 102 -0.63 -9.51 -4.51
N VAL A 103 -0.20 -8.26 -4.49
CA VAL A 103 -1.09 -7.10 -4.73
C VAL A 103 -1.74 -7.21 -6.11
N GLN A 104 -0.98 -7.59 -7.13
CA GLN A 104 -1.48 -7.80 -8.48
C GLN A 104 -2.43 -8.99 -8.61
N GLN A 105 -2.21 -10.07 -7.85
CA GLN A 105 -3.08 -11.25 -7.85
C GLN A 105 -4.41 -10.99 -7.13
N GLU A 106 -4.37 -10.24 -6.02
CA GLU A 106 -5.56 -10.00 -5.20
C GLU A 106 -6.45 -8.88 -5.74
N VAL A 107 -5.85 -7.80 -6.23
CA VAL A 107 -6.57 -6.60 -6.70
C VAL A 107 -6.22 -6.29 -8.14
N GLY A 108 -4.93 -6.20 -8.43
CA GLY A 108 -4.42 -5.76 -9.73
C GLY A 108 -3.25 -4.80 -9.59
N ASN A 109 -2.67 -4.41 -10.73
CA ASN A 109 -1.55 -3.47 -10.74
C ASN A 109 -2.00 -2.00 -10.68
N GLU A 110 -3.24 -1.71 -11.05
CA GLU A 110 -3.76 -0.35 -11.14
C GLU A 110 -4.43 0.08 -9.84
N TRP A 111 -3.95 1.16 -9.24
CA TRP A 111 -4.43 1.67 -7.97
C TRP A 111 -4.84 3.13 -8.05
N ALA A 112 -5.89 3.48 -7.29
CA ALA A 112 -6.32 4.84 -7.11
C ALA A 112 -5.57 5.46 -5.92
N LYS A 113 -5.21 6.74 -6.05
CA LYS A 113 -4.61 7.48 -4.94
C LYS A 113 -5.66 7.71 -3.87
N ARG A 114 -5.39 7.29 -2.65
CA ARG A 114 -6.29 7.50 -1.51
C ARG A 114 -6.36 8.98 -1.19
N ARG A 115 -7.57 9.53 -1.23
CA ARG A 115 -7.83 10.86 -0.68
C ARG A 115 -7.86 10.70 0.84
N ILE A 116 -6.72 10.92 1.46
CA ILE A 116 -6.73 11.23 2.89
C ILE A 116 -7.30 12.63 2.95
N GLU A 117 -8.61 12.71 3.12
CA GLU A 117 -9.22 13.95 3.58
C GLU A 117 -8.48 14.29 4.87
N GLU A 118 -7.74 15.40 4.84
CA GLU A 118 -7.36 16.08 6.06
C GLU A 118 -8.66 16.30 6.82
N SER A 119 -9.00 15.39 7.72
CA SER A 119 -10.10 15.59 8.66
C SER A 119 -9.65 16.74 9.56
N GLY A 120 -9.95 17.95 9.10
CA GLY A 120 -9.48 19.21 9.62
C GLY A 120 -10.24 20.38 9.00
N ALA A 121 -11.42 20.65 9.60
CA ALA A 121 -12.25 21.85 9.47
C ALA A 121 -13.04 22.00 8.15
N GLY A 122 -14.37 22.05 8.14
CA GLY A 122 -15.20 22.86 9.04
C GLY A 122 -15.20 24.30 8.54
N GLY A 123 -16.24 24.68 7.79
CA GLY A 123 -16.49 26.03 7.29
C GLY A 123 -17.76 26.08 6.47
#